data_AF-A0A7Y5A580-F1
#
_entry.id   AF-A0A7Y5A580-F1
#
_cell.length_a   1.000
_cell.length_b   1.000
_cell.length_c   1.000
_cell.angle_alpha   90.00
_cell.angle_beta   90.00
_cell.angle_gamma   90.00
#
_symmetry.space_group_name_H-M   'P 1'
#
loop_
_entity.id
_entity.type
_entity.pdbx_description
1 polymer ?
#
loop_
_entity_poly.entity_id
_entity_poly.type
_entity_poly.pdbx_seq_one_letter_code
_entity_poly.pdbx_strand_id
1 'polypeptide(L)'
;MTKKILYIAPRILGILAILFMMMFSLDCFEGDYSFNEKLTCLFMHNLPSLGCILLLIIAWKWELIGGMLFILIFIAMAIFFKSFAGNPASLVVISPFLITGILFIVHHQLQKGRSAD
;
A
#
# COMPACT_ATOMS: atom_id res chain seq x y z
N MET A 1 17.94 18.96 -3.93
CA MET A 1 17.74 17.72 -3.14
C MET A 1 16.26 17.37 -2.97
N THR A 2 15.44 18.28 -2.45
CA THR A 2 14.03 18.06 -2.10
C THR A 2 13.17 17.47 -3.24
N LYS A 3 13.38 17.90 -4.49
CA LYS A 3 12.65 17.37 -5.67
C LYS A 3 12.86 15.86 -5.88
N LYS A 4 14.09 15.37 -5.72
CA LYS A 4 14.43 13.95 -5.90
C LYS A 4 13.86 13.10 -4.77
N ILE A 5 13.82 13.65 -3.55
CA ILE A 5 13.24 12.99 -2.39
C ILE A 5 11.73 12.84 -2.55
N LEU A 6 10.99 13.89 -2.92
CA LEU A 6 9.53 13.77 -3.12
C LEU A 6 9.14 12.85 -4.27
N TYR A 7 10.01 12.68 -5.28
CA TYR A 7 9.78 11.68 -6.33
C TYR A 7 9.98 10.25 -5.79
N ILE A 8 11.08 9.99 -5.09
CA ILE A 8 11.45 8.64 -4.66
C ILE A 8 10.65 8.18 -3.43
N ALA A 9 10.37 9.08 -2.49
CA ALA A 9 9.72 8.79 -1.21
C ALA A 9 8.38 8.01 -1.33
N PRO A 10 7.37 8.44 -2.10
CA PRO A 10 6.11 7.70 -2.22
C PRO A 10 6.30 6.29 -2.77
N ARG A 11 7.30 6.10 -3.63
CA ARG A 11 7.57 4.83 -4.32
C ARG A 11 8.24 3.84 -3.38
N ILE A 12 9.30 4.28 -2.69
CA ILE A 12 9.96 3.45 -1.67
C ILE A 12 8.97 3.12 -0.55
N LEU A 13 8.22 4.11 -0.05
CA LEU A 13 7.25 3.88 1.01
C LEU A 13 6.16 2.89 0.57
N GLY A 14 5.65 3.01 -0.65
CA GLY A 14 4.70 2.06 -1.21
C GLY A 14 5.25 0.63 -1.31
N ILE A 15 6.49 0.46 -1.79
CA ILE A 15 7.16 -0.85 -1.84
C ILE A 15 7.28 -1.43 -0.43
N LEU A 16 7.78 -0.64 0.52
CA LEU A 16 7.96 -1.09 1.90
C LEU A 16 6.63 -1.43 2.57
N ALA A 17 5.57 -0.64 2.34
CA ALA A 17 4.24 -0.91 2.86
C ALA A 17 3.66 -2.24 2.34
N ILE A 18 3.84 -2.52 1.04
CA ILE A 18 3.41 -3.77 0.43
C ILE A 18 4.21 -4.95 0.99
N LEU A 19 5.54 -4.83 1.06
CA LEU A 19 6.39 -5.90 1.61
C LEU A 19 6.05 -6.18 3.07
N PHE A 20 5.82 -5.12 3.86
CA PHE A 20 5.37 -5.25 5.24
C PHE A 20 4.03 -5.99 5.33
N MET A 21 3.06 -5.68 4.47
CA MET A 21 1.80 -6.44 4.41
C MET A 21 2.01 -7.90 4.02
N MET A 22 2.90 -8.18 3.08
CA MET A 22 3.20 -9.56 2.66
C MET A 22 3.80 -10.40 3.79
N MET A 23 4.53 -9.80 4.74
CA MET A 23 5.09 -10.53 5.88
C MET A 23 4.02 -11.20 6.75
N PHE A 24 2.82 -10.63 6.84
CA PHE A 24 1.74 -11.23 7.63
C PHE A 24 1.30 -12.59 7.09
N SER A 25 1.39 -12.81 5.77
CA SER A 25 1.04 -14.10 5.14
C SER A 25 1.97 -15.27 5.50
N LEU A 26 3.08 -14.99 6.18
CA LEU A 26 3.99 -16.04 6.64
C LEU A 26 3.40 -16.85 7.80
N ASP A 27 2.33 -16.36 8.44
CA ASP A 27 1.53 -17.10 9.42
C ASP A 27 0.96 -18.41 8.85
N CYS A 28 0.70 -18.48 7.54
CA CYS A 28 0.29 -19.69 6.82
C CYS A 28 1.27 -20.86 6.95
N PHE A 29 2.54 -20.62 7.32
CA PHE A 29 3.52 -21.69 7.51
C PHE A 29 3.43 -22.37 8.87
N GLU A 30 2.68 -21.80 9.81
CA GLU A 30 2.44 -22.39 11.13
C GLU A 30 1.45 -23.58 11.03
N GLY A 31 1.67 -24.62 11.85
CA GLY A 31 0.83 -25.82 11.92
C GLY A 31 1.21 -26.98 10.98
N ASP A 32 0.51 -28.10 11.15
CA ASP A 32 0.74 -29.40 10.48
C ASP A 32 -0.01 -29.53 9.15
N TYR A 33 0.04 -28.50 8.30
CA TYR A 33 -0.50 -28.54 6.94
C TYR A 33 0.50 -29.14 5.94
N SER A 34 -0.02 -29.74 4.87
CA SER A 34 0.81 -30.19 3.75
C SER A 34 1.46 -29.00 3.02
N PHE A 35 2.57 -29.25 2.33
CA PHE A 35 3.31 -28.21 1.61
C PHE A 35 2.43 -27.43 0.61
N ASN A 36 1.54 -28.12 -0.10
CA ASN A 36 0.64 -27.50 -1.07
C ASN A 36 -0.38 -26.57 -0.42
N GLU A 37 -0.94 -26.98 0.73
CA GLU A 37 -1.91 -26.15 1.48
C GLU A 37 -1.27 -24.86 1.98
N LYS A 38 -0.04 -24.94 2.52
CA LYS A 38 0.73 -23.76 2.95
C LYS A 38 0.97 -22.80 1.79
N LEU A 39 1.34 -23.34 0.61
CA LEU A 39 1.56 -22.53 -0.58
C LEU A 39 0.28 -21.85 -1.07
N THR A 40 -0.84 -22.56 -1.11
CA THR A 40 -2.14 -21.98 -1.47
C THR A 40 -2.57 -20.91 -0.47
N CYS A 41 -2.41 -21.15 0.83
CA CYS A 41 -2.69 -20.16 1.88
C CYS A 41 -1.87 -18.89 1.67
N LEU A 42 -0.56 -19.02 1.41
CA LEU A 42 0.35 -17.91 1.17
C LEU A 42 -0.09 -17.06 -0.03
N PHE A 43 -0.45 -17.69 -1.15
CA PHE A 43 -0.91 -16.99 -2.34
C PHE A 43 -2.24 -16.27 -2.12
N MET A 44 -3.19 -16.92 -1.45
CA MET A 44 -4.51 -16.35 -1.17
C MET A 44 -4.42 -15.16 -0.20
N HIS A 45 -3.60 -15.26 0.86
CA HIS A 45 -3.37 -14.16 1.79
C HIS A 45 -2.67 -12.96 1.16
N ASN A 46 -1.82 -13.18 0.15
CA ASN A 46 -1.11 -12.10 -0.54
C ASN A 46 -1.89 -11.47 -1.69
N LEU A 47 -3.09 -11.97 -2.04
CA LEU A 47 -3.89 -11.39 -3.12
C LEU A 47 -4.17 -9.88 -2.96
N PRO A 48 -4.49 -9.36 -1.75
CA PRO A 48 -4.61 -7.92 -1.52
C PRO A 48 -3.30 -7.15 -1.79
N SER A 49 -2.16 -7.71 -1.36
CA SER A 49 -0.84 -7.12 -1.56
C SER A 49 -0.43 -7.10 -3.03
N LEU A 50 -0.72 -8.17 -3.78
CA LEU A 50 -0.52 -8.23 -5.24
C LEU A 50 -1.36 -7.16 -5.96
N GLY A 51 -2.60 -6.93 -5.52
CA GLY A 51 -3.41 -5.81 -6.00
C GLY A 51 -2.75 -4.44 -5.75
N CYS A 52 -2.17 -4.25 -4.55
CA CYS A 52 -1.43 -3.03 -4.23
C CYS A 52 -0.17 -2.85 -5.12
N ILE A 53 0.50 -3.93 -5.52
CA ILE A 53 1.63 -3.87 -6.47
C ILE A 53 1.17 -3.32 -7.82
N LEU A 54 0.04 -3.83 -8.34
CA LEU A 54 -0.51 -3.34 -9.61
C LEU A 54 -0.84 -1.84 -9.52
N LEU A 55 -1.44 -1.40 -8.42
CA LEU A 55 -1.72 0.01 -8.19
C LEU A 55 -0.47 0.86 -8.10
N LEU A 56 0.60 0.36 -7.46
CA LEU A 56 1.88 1.07 -7.39
C LEU A 56 2.50 1.24 -8.78
N ILE A 57 2.40 0.22 -9.64
CA ILE A 57 2.87 0.29 -11.02
C ILE A 57 2.07 1.34 -11.81
N ILE A 58 0.75 1.40 -11.64
CA ILE A 58 -0.10 2.43 -12.26
C ILE A 58 0.28 3.82 -11.72
N ALA A 59 0.49 3.95 -10.42
CA ALA A 59 0.86 5.19 -9.74
C ALA A 59 2.18 5.79 -10.26
N TRP A 60 3.11 4.97 -10.76
CA TRP A 60 4.35 5.47 -11.34
C TRP A 60 4.15 6.32 -12.60
N LYS A 61 3.13 6.01 -13.40
CA LYS A 61 2.79 6.80 -14.60
C LYS A 61 1.70 7.84 -14.31
N TRP A 62 0.75 7.52 -13.43
CA TRP A 62 -0.43 8.33 -13.13
C TRP A 62 -0.49 8.65 -11.64
N GLU A 63 0.40 9.53 -11.17
CA GLU A 63 0.60 9.77 -9.73
C GLU A 63 -0.67 10.20 -9.00
N LEU A 64 -1.48 11.09 -9.59
CA LEU A 64 -2.73 11.53 -8.98
C LEU A 64 -3.73 10.38 -8.81
N ILE A 65 -3.93 9.60 -9.87
CA ILE A 65 -4.85 8.45 -9.86
C ILE A 65 -4.33 7.39 -8.87
N GLY A 66 -3.05 7.08 -8.92
CA GLY A 66 -2.40 6.16 -7.99
C GLY A 66 -2.56 6.59 -6.53
N GLY A 67 -2.34 7.87 -6.25
CA GLY A 67 -2.53 8.43 -4.92
C GLY A 67 -3.97 8.29 -4.40
N MET A 68 -4.96 8.60 -5.24
CA MET A 68 -6.37 8.41 -4.90
C MET A 68 -6.71 6.93 -4.66
N LEU A 69 -6.17 6.02 -5.46
CA LEU A 69 -6.39 4.57 -5.31
C LEU A 69 -5.77 4.03 -4.02
N PHE A 70 -4.59 4.51 -3.63
CA PHE A 70 -3.99 4.14 -2.33
C PHE A 70 -4.80 4.65 -1.13
N ILE A 71 -5.37 5.85 -1.21
CA ILE A 71 -6.29 6.37 -0.18
C ILE A 71 -7.56 5.51 -0.13
N LEU A 72 -8.11 5.14 -1.29
CA LEU A 72 -9.28 4.29 -1.36
C LEU A 72 -9.02 2.91 -0.75
N ILE A 73 -7.84 2.32 -0.98
CA ILE A 73 -7.43 1.08 -0.33
C ILE A 73 -7.35 1.24 1.18
N PHE A 74 -6.75 2.32 1.68
CA PHE A 74 -6.72 2.59 3.11
C PHE A 74 -8.13 2.62 3.70
N ILE A 75 -9.07 3.31 3.06
CA ILE A 75 -10.47 3.38 3.51
C ILE A 75 -11.12 1.99 3.47
N ALA A 76 -10.97 1.25 2.36
CA ALA A 76 -11.53 -0.07 2.19
C ALA A 76 -11.01 -1.05 3.27
N MET A 77 -9.70 -1.05 3.52
CA MET A 77 -9.09 -1.86 4.57
C MET A 77 -9.52 -1.39 5.97
N ALA A 78 -9.64 -0.07 6.19
CA ALA A 78 -10.08 0.46 7.47
C ALA A 78 -11.48 -0.06 7.85
N ILE A 79 -12.39 -0.10 6.88
CA ILE A 79 -13.74 -0.66 7.01
C ILE A 79 -13.67 -2.18 7.22
N PHE A 80 -12.94 -2.90 6.36
CA PHE A 80 -12.81 -4.35 6.41
C PHE A 80 -12.30 -4.85 7.78
N PHE A 81 -11.26 -4.21 8.31
CA PHE A 81 -10.68 -4.55 9.61
C PHE A 81 -11.42 -3.92 10.80
N LYS A 82 -12.50 -3.16 10.58
CA LYS A 82 -13.23 -2.43 11.65
C LYS A 82 -12.31 -1.57 12.51
N SER A 83 -11.40 -0.87 11.85
CA SER A 83 -10.24 -0.23 12.48
C SER A 83 -10.61 0.86 13.49
N PHE A 84 -11.75 1.52 13.28
CA PHE A 84 -12.24 2.59 14.16
C PHE A 84 -13.26 2.13 15.21
N ALA A 85 -13.70 0.87 15.18
CA ALA A 85 -14.79 0.37 16.02
C ALA A 85 -14.40 -0.81 16.91
N GLY A 86 -13.32 -1.53 16.61
CA GLY A 86 -12.92 -2.70 17.40
C GLY A 86 -11.49 -3.20 17.19
N ASN A 87 -10.76 -2.69 16.21
CA ASN A 87 -9.37 -3.08 15.96
C ASN A 87 -8.47 -1.86 15.66
N PRO A 88 -8.21 -0.97 16.62
CA PRO A 88 -7.37 0.20 16.36
C PRO A 88 -5.93 -0.16 15.96
N ALA A 89 -5.46 -1.36 16.31
CA ALA A 89 -4.12 -1.83 15.93
C ALA A 89 -3.96 -1.98 14.41
N SER A 90 -5.03 -2.29 13.66
CA SER A 90 -4.95 -2.37 12.20
C SER A 90 -4.64 -1.02 11.55
N LEU A 91 -4.93 0.12 12.21
CA LEU A 91 -4.58 1.45 11.71
C LEU A 91 -3.07 1.60 11.51
N VAL A 92 -2.26 1.04 12.43
CA VAL A 92 -0.80 1.07 12.30
C VAL A 92 -0.37 0.33 11.04
N VAL A 93 -1.01 -0.81 10.77
CA VAL A 93 -0.71 -1.67 9.63
C VAL A 93 -1.08 -1.01 8.29
N ILE A 94 -2.24 -0.35 8.22
CA ILE A 94 -2.75 0.22 6.97
C ILE A 94 -2.32 1.69 6.73
N SER A 95 -1.89 2.41 7.77
CA SER A 95 -1.49 3.82 7.67
C SER A 95 -0.38 4.11 6.65
N PRO A 96 0.61 3.23 6.38
CA PRO A 96 1.61 3.46 5.34
C PRO A 96 1.00 3.63 3.94
N PHE A 97 -0.15 2.99 3.66
CA PHE A 97 -0.86 3.17 2.39
C PHE A 97 -1.48 4.56 2.28
N LEU A 98 -2.06 5.09 3.37
CA LEU A 98 -2.58 6.45 3.41
C LEU A 98 -1.47 7.46 3.15
N ILE A 99 -0.35 7.33 3.87
CA ILE A 99 0.81 8.22 3.73
C ILE A 99 1.36 8.16 2.30
N THR A 100 1.47 6.95 1.73
CA THR A 100 1.89 6.77 0.33
C THR A 100 0.96 7.48 -0.64
N GLY A 101 -0.36 7.34 -0.46
CA GLY A 101 -1.36 7.99 -1.28
C GLY A 101 -1.27 9.53 -1.24
N ILE A 102 -1.15 10.09 -0.03
CA ILE A 102 -0.97 11.54 0.17
C ILE A 102 0.30 12.02 -0.52
N LEU A 103 1.42 11.31 -0.36
CA LEU A 103 2.70 11.70 -0.96
C LEU A 103 2.64 11.72 -2.49
N PHE A 104 1.94 10.75 -3.12
CA PHE A 104 1.73 10.76 -4.57
C PHE A 104 0.93 11.98 -5.03
N ILE A 105 -0.14 12.36 -4.31
CA ILE A 105 -0.96 13.53 -4.65
C ILE A 105 -0.16 14.83 -4.46
N VAL A 106 0.53 14.98 -3.33
CA VAL A 106 1.34 16.16 -3.02
C VAL A 106 2.44 16.35 -4.07
N HIS A 107 3.13 15.28 -4.44
CA HIS A 107 4.16 15.35 -5.47
C HIS A 107 3.58 15.78 -6.83
N HIS A 108 2.42 15.25 -7.23
CA HIS A 108 1.74 15.66 -8.45
C HIS A 108 1.35 17.15 -8.46
N GLN A 109 0.78 17.66 -7.36
CA GLN A 109 0.40 19.08 -7.25
C GLN A 109 1.60 20.01 -7.32
N LEU A 110 2.71 19.64 -6.67
CA LEU A 110 3.96 20.42 -6.69
C LEU A 110 4.65 20.42 -8.06
N GLN A 111 4.44 19.38 -8.88
CA GLN A 111 4.88 19.40 -10.27
C GLN A 111 4.00 20.31 -11.12
N LYS A 112 2.67 20.19 -11.01
CA LYS A 112 1.70 20.95 -11.80
C LYS A 112 1.81 22.46 -11.57
N GLY A 113 1.94 22.90 -10.31
CA GLY A 113 2.05 24.32 -9.96
C GLY A 113 3.29 25.01 -10.54
N ARG A 114 4.33 24.25 -10.91
CA ARG A 114 5.59 24.79 -11.43
C ARG A 114 5.72 24.73 -12.96
N SER A 115 4.76 24.14 -13.65
CA SER A 115 4.64 24.24 -15.11
C SER A 115 3.80 25.44 -15.55
N ALA A 116 3.21 26.18 -14.60
CA ALA A 116 2.40 27.37 -14.82
C ALA A 116 3.16 28.68 -14.57
N ASP A 117 4.43 28.59 -14.12
CA ASP A 117 5.39 29.68 -13.94
C ASP A 117 6.43 29.63 -15.08
#